data_AF-A0A1R4H1N6-F1
#
_entry.id   AF-A0A1R4H1N6-F1
#
_cell.length_a   1.000
_cell.length_b   1.000
_cell.length_c   1.000
_cell.angle_alpha   90.00
_cell.angle_beta   90.00
_cell.angle_gamma   90.00
#
_symmetry.space_group_name_H-M   'P 1'
#
loop_
_entity.id
_entity.type
_entity.pdbx_description
1 polymer ?
#
loop_
_entity_poly.entity_id
_entity_poly.type
_entity_poly.pdbx_seq_one_letter_code
_entity_poly.pdbx_strand_id
1 'polypeptide(L)'
;MQKQIKLTGLTRSRHQLAMSFKIDELSFHSTYWYGDVDLLALEQRYGQALLDKIYFHILALEAMKLVSLAPTTIDLGEFACFHTHAFEKLWQQIVNKVWAQWRYENKLPHYPGPSFISQPHSGNIAPATIQPGTVEVLCFCGGGKDSYVAMKLLERAEIAYASFAYSHSVYGQAEHQHSLIDNLLDQGCPTKRHRLWGYDSVSDAPLQSLYPEYGTQGMTAAETPASMFAALPVALQHGYRYLTLGHERSANVGNLIWDITGEDVNHQWGKSLAAERLLNAYLQSEFITNSSYFSVLQPIHDVVIFNLLRKDSAGVHATHSCNTHKPWCKRCPKCAYVWLNYMAYLVLSHSLSVG
;
A
#
# COMPACT_ATOMS: atom_id res chain seq x y z
N MET A 1 -22.83 -18.40 10.28
CA MET A 1 -21.83 -18.48 11.36
C MET A 1 -21.34 -17.07 11.62
N GLN A 2 -21.39 -16.58 12.86
CA GLN A 2 -20.94 -15.23 13.20
C GLN A 2 -19.42 -15.25 13.29
N LYS A 3 -18.75 -14.93 12.18
CA LYS A 3 -17.28 -14.88 12.09
C LYS A 3 -16.76 -13.60 12.74
N GLN A 4 -15.71 -13.69 13.54
CA GLN A 4 -15.18 -12.55 14.31
C GLN A 4 -13.68 -12.39 14.08
N ILE A 5 -13.25 -11.20 13.63
CA ILE A 5 -11.83 -10.81 13.71
C ILE A 5 -11.52 -10.41 15.15
N LYS A 6 -10.35 -10.78 15.66
CA LYS A 6 -9.82 -10.25 16.92
C LYS A 6 -8.38 -9.82 16.79
N LEU A 7 -8.06 -8.60 17.21
CA LEU A 7 -6.68 -8.15 17.41
C LEU A 7 -6.18 -8.68 18.76
N THR A 8 -5.07 -9.42 18.76
CA THR A 8 -4.64 -10.18 19.96
C THR A 8 -3.28 -9.81 20.49
N GLY A 9 -2.45 -9.10 19.72
CA GLY A 9 -1.17 -8.66 20.25
C GLY A 9 -0.36 -7.81 19.28
N LEU A 10 0.48 -6.97 19.88
CA LEU A 10 1.44 -6.12 19.21
C LEU A 10 2.70 -6.02 20.06
N THR A 11 3.84 -6.38 19.49
CA THR A 11 5.14 -6.24 20.13
C THR A 11 6.11 -5.58 19.17
N ARG A 12 7.14 -4.93 19.72
CA ARG A 12 8.14 -4.23 18.92
C ARG A 12 9.52 -4.39 19.53
N SER A 13 10.51 -4.43 18.65
CA SER A 13 11.93 -4.29 18.97
C SER A 13 12.48 -3.11 18.18
N ARG A 14 13.80 -2.90 18.23
CA ARG A 14 14.46 -1.79 17.54
C ARG A 14 14.05 -1.65 16.06
N HIS A 15 13.99 -2.76 15.32
CA HIS A 15 13.78 -2.76 13.88
C HIS A 15 12.58 -3.60 13.45
N GLN A 16 11.78 -4.11 14.39
CA GLN A 16 10.71 -5.07 14.10
C GLN A 16 9.43 -4.68 14.81
N LEU A 17 8.32 -4.75 14.08
CA LEU A 17 6.96 -4.73 14.61
C LEU A 17 6.33 -6.10 14.35
N ALA A 18 5.92 -6.80 15.40
CA ALA A 18 5.27 -8.10 15.32
C ALA A 18 3.82 -8.00 15.80
N MET A 19 2.91 -8.54 14.99
CA MET A 19 1.47 -8.34 15.06
C MET A 19 0.78 -9.69 15.09
N SER A 20 -0.27 -9.82 15.90
CA SER A 20 -1.04 -11.06 16.02
C SER A 20 -2.53 -10.75 16.02
N PHE A 21 -3.27 -11.51 15.23
CA PHE A 21 -4.71 -11.36 15.07
C PHE A 21 -5.34 -12.70 14.68
N LYS A 22 -6.64 -12.82 14.89
CA LYS A 22 -7.38 -14.07 14.70
C LYS A 22 -8.65 -13.87 13.90
N ILE A 23 -9.15 -14.95 13.30
CA ILE A 23 -10.56 -15.09 12.96
C ILE A 23 -11.10 -16.35 13.62
N ASP A 24 -12.12 -16.20 14.46
CA ASP A 24 -12.64 -17.28 15.30
C ASP A 24 -11.47 -17.95 16.09
N GLU A 25 -11.24 -19.25 15.89
CA GLU A 25 -10.15 -20.00 16.53
C GLU A 25 -8.80 -19.92 15.78
N LEU A 26 -8.80 -19.44 14.53
CA LEU A 26 -7.62 -19.42 13.67
C LEU A 26 -6.74 -18.23 13.97
N SER A 27 -5.45 -18.48 14.20
CA SER A 27 -4.47 -17.46 14.59
C SER A 27 -3.48 -17.16 13.48
N PHE A 28 -3.22 -15.87 13.26
CA PHE A 28 -2.30 -15.39 12.24
C PHE A 28 -1.35 -14.35 12.81
N HIS A 29 -0.21 -14.23 12.14
CA HIS A 29 0.87 -13.34 12.54
C HIS A 29 1.39 -12.60 11.33
N SER A 30 1.74 -11.34 11.55
CA SER A 30 2.49 -10.54 10.59
C SER A 30 3.68 -9.87 11.28
N THR A 31 4.79 -9.73 10.57
CA THR A 31 5.95 -8.99 11.03
C THR A 31 6.44 -8.01 9.98
N TYR A 32 6.68 -6.77 10.40
CA TYR A 32 7.33 -5.75 9.58
C TYR A 32 8.74 -5.50 10.12
N TRP A 33 9.72 -5.57 9.24
CA TRP A 33 11.12 -5.29 9.54
C TRP A 33 11.55 -4.02 8.83
N TYR A 34 12.04 -3.04 9.59
CA TYR A 34 12.50 -1.76 9.06
C TYR A 34 14.01 -1.78 8.89
N GLY A 35 14.50 -1.45 7.69
CA GLY A 35 15.93 -1.52 7.40
C GLY A 35 16.78 -0.51 8.17
N ASP A 36 16.21 0.63 8.54
CA ASP A 36 16.95 1.74 9.15
C ASP A 36 16.12 2.62 10.09
N VAL A 37 15.00 2.10 10.59
CA VAL A 37 14.19 2.77 11.61
C VAL A 37 14.44 2.16 12.97
N ASP A 38 14.75 2.99 13.96
CA ASP A 38 14.82 2.61 15.37
C ASP A 38 13.49 2.97 16.06
N LEU A 39 12.59 1.98 16.18
CA LEU A 39 11.24 2.17 16.73
C LEU A 39 11.28 2.65 18.18
N LEU A 40 12.23 2.18 18.99
CA LEU A 40 12.36 2.57 20.39
C LEU A 40 12.86 4.02 20.52
N ALA A 41 13.77 4.45 19.64
CA ALA A 41 14.18 5.85 19.58
C ALA A 41 13.04 6.77 19.13
N LEU A 42 12.15 6.31 18.23
CA LEU A 42 10.96 7.06 17.85
C LEU A 42 9.98 7.23 19.01
N GLU A 43 9.76 6.19 19.81
CA GLU A 43 8.92 6.27 21.02
C GLU A 43 9.46 7.34 21.99
N GLN A 44 10.78 7.42 22.16
CA GLN A 44 11.43 8.45 22.99
C GLN A 44 11.29 9.86 22.39
N ARG A 45 11.40 9.98 21.05
CA ARG A 45 11.40 11.28 20.35
C ARG A 45 10.01 11.88 20.21
N TYR A 46 9.00 11.07 19.89
CA TYR A 46 7.65 11.52 19.53
C TYR A 46 6.59 11.13 20.56
N GLY A 47 6.96 10.34 21.57
CA GLY A 47 6.07 9.89 22.64
C GLY A 47 5.40 8.55 22.32
N GLN A 48 5.36 7.69 23.33
CA GLN A 48 4.83 6.33 23.21
C GLN A 48 3.36 6.31 22.74
N ALA A 49 2.51 7.22 23.21
CA ALA A 49 1.09 7.24 22.83
C ALA A 49 0.87 7.41 21.32
N LEU A 50 1.65 8.28 20.66
CA LEU A 50 1.56 8.49 19.22
C LEU A 50 2.07 7.27 18.45
N LEU A 51 3.18 6.68 18.89
CA LEU A 51 3.74 5.49 18.26
C LEU A 51 2.81 4.28 18.41
N ASP A 52 2.22 4.07 19.60
CA ASP A 52 1.23 3.01 19.81
C ASP A 52 0.00 3.20 18.92
N LYS A 53 -0.45 4.46 18.69
CA LYS A 53 -1.50 4.77 17.71
C LYS A 53 -1.07 4.37 16.30
N ILE A 54 0.15 4.68 15.87
CA ILE A 54 0.67 4.28 14.54
C ILE A 54 0.72 2.76 14.43
N TYR A 55 1.27 2.08 15.43
CA TYR A 55 1.39 0.63 15.46
C TYR A 55 0.03 -0.06 15.43
N PHE A 56 -0.95 0.46 16.16
CA PHE A 56 -2.34 0.01 16.07
C PHE A 56 -2.90 0.13 14.65
N HIS A 57 -2.67 1.23 13.94
CA HIS A 57 -3.14 1.37 12.56
C HIS A 57 -2.45 0.39 11.62
N ILE A 58 -1.14 0.17 11.78
CA ILE A 58 -0.44 -0.85 11.01
C ILE A 58 -1.06 -2.24 11.28
N LEU A 59 -1.26 -2.62 12.54
CA LEU A 59 -1.91 -3.88 12.93
C LEU A 59 -3.32 -4.02 12.37
N ALA A 60 -4.15 -3.01 12.51
CA ALA A 60 -5.53 -3.06 12.05
C ALA A 60 -5.59 -3.22 10.53
N LEU A 61 -4.86 -2.39 9.78
CA LEU A 61 -4.84 -2.43 8.32
C LEU A 61 -4.22 -3.74 7.80
N GLU A 62 -3.24 -4.30 8.51
CA GLU A 62 -2.69 -5.61 8.23
C GLU A 62 -3.73 -6.72 8.46
N ALA A 63 -4.44 -6.70 9.59
CA ALA A 63 -5.51 -7.65 9.90
C ALA A 63 -6.72 -7.55 8.94
N MET A 64 -6.86 -6.42 8.22
CA MET A 64 -7.95 -6.20 7.27
C MET A 64 -8.00 -7.25 6.15
N LYS A 65 -6.89 -7.95 5.86
CA LYS A 65 -6.90 -9.09 4.92
C LYS A 65 -7.88 -10.21 5.30
N LEU A 66 -8.23 -10.34 6.58
CA LEU A 66 -9.25 -11.26 7.06
C LEU A 66 -10.68 -10.87 6.65
N VAL A 67 -10.90 -9.65 6.15
CA VAL A 67 -12.17 -9.27 5.50
C VAL A 67 -12.48 -10.19 4.31
N SER A 68 -11.44 -10.77 3.69
CA SER A 68 -11.58 -11.80 2.65
C SER A 68 -12.35 -13.05 3.10
N LEU A 69 -12.60 -13.23 4.39
CA LEU A 69 -13.35 -14.35 4.97
C LEU A 69 -14.78 -13.97 5.37
N ALA A 70 -15.24 -12.78 4.99
CA ALA A 70 -16.57 -12.23 5.32
C ALA A 70 -16.91 -12.19 6.83
N PRO A 71 -16.04 -11.66 7.71
CA PRO A 71 -16.32 -11.51 9.13
C PRO A 71 -17.48 -10.55 9.39
N THR A 72 -18.26 -10.84 10.42
CA THR A 72 -19.40 -10.00 10.83
C THR A 72 -19.01 -8.96 11.87
N THR A 73 -17.98 -9.23 12.67
CA THR A 73 -17.53 -8.35 13.76
C THR A 73 -16.01 -8.28 13.83
N ILE A 74 -15.51 -7.21 14.44
CA ILE A 74 -14.11 -7.02 14.80
C ILE A 74 -14.01 -6.60 16.28
N ASP A 75 -13.24 -7.37 17.04
CA ASP A 75 -12.84 -7.10 18.42
C ASP A 75 -11.42 -6.50 18.41
N LEU A 76 -11.29 -5.25 18.86
CA LEU A 76 -9.99 -4.57 18.96
C LEU A 76 -9.19 -4.98 20.19
N GLY A 77 -9.77 -5.75 21.11
CA GLY A 77 -9.10 -6.25 22.31
C GLY A 77 -8.54 -5.10 23.16
N GLU A 78 -7.27 -5.23 23.55
CA GLU A 78 -6.55 -4.21 24.33
C GLU A 78 -6.36 -2.88 23.57
N PHE A 79 -6.52 -2.88 22.24
CA PHE A 79 -6.35 -1.71 21.39
C PHE A 79 -7.63 -0.88 21.23
N ALA A 80 -8.72 -1.21 21.94
CA ALA A 80 -9.97 -0.47 21.88
C ALA A 80 -9.83 1.02 22.28
N CYS A 81 -8.78 1.38 23.02
CA CYS A 81 -8.45 2.79 23.34
C CYS A 81 -8.00 3.63 22.13
N PHE A 82 -7.77 3.01 20.97
CA PHE A 82 -7.49 3.68 19.70
C PHE A 82 -8.72 3.70 18.76
N HIS A 83 -9.86 3.17 19.21
CA HIS A 83 -11.11 3.19 18.45
C HIS A 83 -11.75 4.58 18.48
N THR A 84 -11.30 5.45 17.58
CA THR A 84 -11.90 6.78 17.42
C THR A 84 -12.96 6.79 16.33
N HIS A 85 -13.83 7.80 16.35
CA HIS A 85 -14.79 8.04 15.25
C HIS A 85 -14.07 8.25 13.90
N ALA A 86 -12.91 8.90 13.92
CA ALA A 86 -12.09 9.11 12.73
C ALA A 86 -11.58 7.78 12.17
N PHE A 87 -11.04 6.92 13.04
CA PHE A 87 -10.55 5.59 12.66
C PHE A 87 -11.66 4.71 12.10
N GLU A 88 -12.81 4.64 12.78
CA GLU A 88 -13.94 3.84 12.30
C GLU A 88 -14.42 4.28 10.92
N LYS A 89 -14.54 5.60 10.69
CA LYS A 89 -14.92 6.15 9.40
C LYS A 89 -13.89 5.81 8.32
N LEU A 90 -12.59 5.95 8.61
CA LEU A 90 -11.53 5.56 7.68
C LEU A 90 -11.62 4.06 7.35
N TRP A 91 -11.69 3.20 8.37
CA TRP A 91 -11.80 1.76 8.23
C TRP A 91 -12.97 1.36 7.34
N GLN A 92 -14.16 1.87 7.64
CA GLN A 92 -15.37 1.57 6.86
C GLN A 92 -15.22 2.02 5.39
N GLN A 93 -14.64 3.20 5.14
CA GLN A 93 -14.40 3.66 3.76
C GLN A 93 -13.43 2.75 3.02
N ILE A 94 -12.31 2.36 3.66
CA ILE A 94 -11.33 1.45 3.07
C ILE A 94 -11.97 0.09 2.82
N VAL A 95 -12.65 -0.50 3.81
CA VAL A 95 -13.33 -1.80 3.65
C VAL A 95 -14.33 -1.74 2.50
N ASN A 96 -15.20 -0.73 2.48
CA ASN A 96 -16.21 -0.62 1.45
C ASN A 96 -15.61 -0.46 0.06
N LYS A 97 -14.55 0.33 -0.12
CA LYS A 97 -14.04 0.63 -1.45
C LYS A 97 -12.95 -0.31 -1.94
N VAL A 98 -12.02 -0.71 -1.08
CA VAL A 98 -10.93 -1.64 -1.43
C VAL A 98 -11.46 -3.05 -1.68
N TRP A 99 -12.46 -3.49 -0.92
CA TRP A 99 -13.02 -4.84 -1.02
C TRP A 99 -14.24 -4.93 -1.95
N ALA A 100 -14.54 -3.88 -2.71
CA ALA A 100 -15.70 -3.86 -3.62
C ALA A 100 -15.62 -4.96 -4.68
N GLN A 101 -14.45 -5.16 -5.30
CA GLN A 101 -14.26 -6.24 -6.27
C GLN A 101 -14.42 -7.61 -5.63
N TRP A 102 -13.79 -7.84 -4.48
CA TRP A 102 -13.92 -9.10 -3.77
C TRP A 102 -15.38 -9.39 -3.40
N ARG A 103 -16.16 -8.38 -2.95
CA ARG A 103 -17.61 -8.55 -2.69
C ARG A 103 -18.35 -8.94 -3.96
N TYR A 104 -18.05 -8.29 -5.08
CA TYR A 104 -18.63 -8.60 -6.38
C TYR A 104 -18.34 -10.04 -6.80
N GLU A 105 -17.08 -10.46 -6.77
CA GLU A 105 -16.62 -11.81 -7.12
C GLU A 105 -17.25 -12.89 -6.22
N ASN A 106 -17.49 -12.58 -4.95
CA ASN A 106 -18.09 -13.48 -3.98
C ASN A 106 -19.61 -13.36 -3.85
N LYS A 107 -20.27 -12.55 -4.70
CA LYS A 107 -21.74 -12.36 -4.72
C LYS A 107 -22.30 -11.89 -3.37
N LEU A 108 -21.63 -10.93 -2.74
CA LEU A 108 -21.98 -10.35 -1.43
C LEU A 108 -22.45 -8.88 -1.54
N PRO A 109 -23.59 -8.59 -2.21
CA PRO A 109 -24.01 -7.22 -2.54
C PRO A 109 -24.36 -6.35 -1.33
N HIS A 110 -24.68 -6.97 -0.20
CA HIS A 110 -25.12 -6.27 1.01
C HIS A 110 -24.21 -6.51 2.21
N TYR A 111 -23.00 -7.02 1.98
CA TYR A 111 -22.02 -7.21 3.04
C TYR A 111 -21.36 -5.86 3.40
N PRO A 112 -21.57 -5.32 4.61
CA PRO A 112 -21.10 -3.99 4.98
C PRO A 112 -19.66 -3.99 5.52
N GLY A 113 -19.01 -5.15 5.59
CA GLY A 113 -17.80 -5.34 6.40
C GLY A 113 -18.12 -5.68 7.87
N PRO A 114 -17.09 -5.98 8.68
CA PRO A 114 -17.26 -6.27 10.09
C PRO A 114 -17.60 -5.01 10.89
N SER A 115 -18.58 -5.10 11.81
CA SER A 115 -18.87 -4.05 12.78
C SER A 115 -17.93 -4.12 13.99
N PHE A 116 -17.58 -2.97 14.57
CA PHE A 116 -16.78 -2.93 15.79
C PHE A 116 -17.61 -3.35 17.01
N ILE A 117 -17.02 -4.15 17.90
CA ILE A 117 -17.62 -4.52 19.18
C ILE A 117 -17.47 -3.39 20.21
N SER A 118 -16.32 -2.71 20.19
CA SER A 118 -16.10 -1.49 20.95
C SER A 118 -16.95 -0.34 20.41
N GLN A 119 -17.15 0.70 21.22
CA GLN A 119 -17.79 1.94 20.81
C GLN A 119 -16.73 3.00 20.52
N PRO A 120 -16.84 3.75 19.40
CA PRO A 120 -15.87 4.78 19.10
C PRO A 120 -15.94 5.91 20.13
N HIS A 121 -14.79 6.43 20.53
CA HIS A 121 -14.71 7.58 21.43
C HIS A 121 -14.15 8.82 20.71
N SER A 122 -14.17 9.96 21.40
CA SER A 122 -13.67 11.26 20.92
C SER A 122 -12.25 11.57 21.42
N GLY A 123 -11.53 10.56 21.89
CA GLY A 123 -10.16 10.72 22.38
C GLY A 123 -9.25 11.11 21.23
N ASN A 124 -8.34 12.03 21.50
CA ASN A 124 -7.39 12.52 20.51
C ASN A 124 -5.97 12.45 21.07
N ILE A 125 -5.12 11.71 20.37
CA ILE A 125 -3.67 11.73 20.59
C ILE A 125 -3.11 12.73 19.59
N ALA A 126 -2.43 13.76 20.10
CA ALA A 126 -1.97 14.88 19.29
C ALA A 126 -1.03 14.38 18.17
N PRO A 127 -1.25 14.84 16.92
CA PRO A 127 -0.34 14.54 15.81
C PRO A 127 1.03 15.20 16.04
N ALA A 128 2.07 14.58 15.52
CA ALA A 128 3.41 15.13 15.49
C ALA A 128 3.55 16.23 14.43
N THR A 129 4.59 17.04 14.59
CA THR A 129 5.15 17.87 13.51
C THR A 129 6.54 17.33 13.22
N ILE A 130 6.79 16.95 11.97
CA ILE A 130 8.10 16.48 11.54
C ILE A 130 9.09 17.65 11.49
N GLN A 131 10.28 17.45 12.06
CA GLN A 131 11.44 18.28 11.75
C GLN A 131 12.01 17.84 10.40
N PRO A 132 12.02 18.71 9.38
CA PRO A 132 12.53 18.36 8.06
C PRO A 132 13.94 17.79 8.08
N GLY A 133 14.15 16.70 7.35
CA GLY A 133 15.48 16.17 7.05
C GLY A 133 16.18 16.98 5.94
N THR A 134 17.39 16.58 5.57
CA THR A 134 18.11 17.13 4.41
C THR A 134 17.35 16.93 3.10
N VAL A 135 16.56 15.86 3.04
CA VAL A 135 15.65 15.53 1.94
C VAL A 135 14.27 15.34 2.55
N GLU A 136 13.27 15.88 1.89
CA GLU A 136 11.91 15.96 2.44
C GLU A 136 10.92 15.04 1.75
N VAL A 137 11.30 14.51 0.58
CA VAL A 137 10.46 13.68 -0.28
C VAL A 137 10.83 12.22 -0.11
N LEU A 138 9.86 11.41 0.30
CA LEU A 138 9.91 9.96 0.28
C LEU A 138 9.08 9.43 -0.89
N CYS A 139 9.75 9.00 -1.96
CA CYS A 139 9.12 8.44 -3.14
C CYS A 139 8.96 6.92 -3.03
N PHE A 140 7.72 6.44 -3.06
CA PHE A 140 7.43 5.01 -3.03
C PHE A 140 7.82 4.38 -4.37
N CYS A 141 8.57 3.29 -4.31
CA CYS A 141 9.04 2.56 -5.50
C CYS A 141 8.64 1.08 -5.42
N GLY A 142 7.74 0.68 -6.31
CA GLY A 142 7.33 -0.72 -6.49
C GLY A 142 8.04 -1.42 -7.66
N GLY A 143 8.99 -0.73 -8.31
CA GLY A 143 9.78 -1.28 -9.42
C GLY A 143 9.07 -1.29 -10.79
N GLY A 144 7.84 -0.78 -10.86
CA GLY A 144 7.08 -0.65 -12.10
C GLY A 144 7.44 0.60 -12.92
N LYS A 145 6.89 0.66 -14.13
CA LYS A 145 7.04 1.79 -15.05
C LYS A 145 6.59 3.13 -14.43
N ASP A 146 5.57 3.08 -13.58
CA ASP A 146 4.99 4.26 -12.96
C ASP A 146 5.93 4.83 -11.90
N SER A 147 6.54 3.98 -11.07
CA SER A 147 7.60 4.40 -10.15
C SER A 147 8.79 5.01 -10.91
N TYR A 148 9.15 4.45 -12.06
CA TYR A 148 10.23 4.99 -12.88
C TYR A 148 9.93 6.40 -13.40
N VAL A 149 8.74 6.61 -13.98
CA VAL A 149 8.33 7.95 -14.44
C VAL A 149 8.22 8.92 -13.27
N ALA A 150 7.68 8.50 -12.13
CA ALA A 150 7.60 9.34 -10.93
C ALA A 150 8.99 9.84 -10.49
N MET A 151 9.98 8.94 -10.40
CA MET A 151 11.37 9.29 -10.11
C MET A 151 11.95 10.27 -11.15
N LYS A 152 11.75 9.99 -12.43
CA LYS A 152 12.27 10.84 -13.52
C LYS A 152 11.60 12.20 -13.61
N LEU A 153 10.38 12.35 -13.12
CA LEU A 153 9.74 13.66 -12.98
C LEU A 153 10.35 14.46 -11.84
N LEU A 154 10.60 13.84 -10.68
CA LEU A 154 11.28 14.49 -9.55
C LEU A 154 12.69 14.95 -9.94
N GLU A 155 13.46 14.09 -10.62
CA GLU A 155 14.82 14.40 -11.07
C GLU A 155 14.87 15.59 -12.03
N ARG A 156 13.97 15.64 -13.02
CA ARG A 156 13.88 16.77 -13.96
C ARG A 156 13.38 18.05 -13.31
N ALA A 157 12.61 17.94 -12.24
CA ALA A 157 12.18 19.08 -11.44
C ALA A 157 13.25 19.52 -10.42
N GLU A 158 14.42 18.86 -10.40
CA GLU A 158 15.50 19.11 -9.45
C GLU A 158 15.08 18.93 -7.98
N ILE A 159 14.08 18.07 -7.74
CA ILE A 159 13.58 17.74 -6.41
C ILE A 159 14.32 16.51 -5.91
N ALA A 160 15.20 16.70 -4.92
CA ALA A 160 15.86 15.61 -4.23
C ALA A 160 14.85 14.72 -3.48
N TYR A 161 15.02 13.41 -3.58
CA TYR A 161 14.14 12.43 -2.95
C TYR A 161 14.90 11.24 -2.38
N ALA A 162 14.33 10.60 -1.37
CA ALA A 162 14.68 9.25 -0.93
C ALA A 162 13.63 8.26 -1.46
N SER A 163 13.97 6.98 -1.59
CA SER A 163 13.03 5.95 -2.03
C SER A 163 12.54 5.09 -0.87
N PHE A 164 11.28 4.66 -0.90
CA PHE A 164 10.72 3.64 -0.01
C PHE A 164 10.28 2.42 -0.80
N ALA A 165 10.92 1.28 -0.52
CA ALA A 165 10.60 -0.02 -1.11
C ALA A 165 9.90 -0.91 -0.07
N TYR A 166 8.66 -1.28 -0.37
CA TYR A 166 7.83 -2.18 0.44
C TYR A 166 7.80 -3.56 -0.20
N SER A 167 8.28 -4.58 0.50
CA SER A 167 8.09 -5.99 0.11
C SER A 167 7.09 -6.67 1.06
N HIS A 168 6.32 -7.62 0.52
CA HIS A 168 5.35 -8.39 1.29
C HIS A 168 5.23 -9.82 0.76
N SER A 169 5.03 -10.81 1.63
CA SER A 169 4.93 -12.24 1.30
C SER A 169 3.91 -12.54 0.21
N VAL A 170 2.79 -11.81 0.17
CA VAL A 170 1.77 -11.92 -0.88
C VAL A 170 2.32 -11.73 -2.31
N TYR A 171 3.44 -11.03 -2.46
CA TYR A 171 4.10 -10.76 -3.74
C TYR A 171 5.33 -11.65 -4.00
N GLY A 172 5.55 -12.67 -3.16
CA GLY A 172 6.64 -13.62 -3.25
C GLY A 172 7.84 -13.28 -2.36
N GLN A 173 8.99 -13.86 -2.67
CA GLN A 173 10.19 -13.73 -1.83
C GLN A 173 10.69 -12.29 -1.75
N ALA A 174 10.79 -11.76 -0.52
CA ALA A 174 11.10 -10.37 -0.26
C ALA A 174 12.44 -9.91 -0.88
N GLU A 175 13.48 -10.74 -0.81
CA GLU A 175 14.79 -10.40 -1.38
C GLU A 175 14.75 -10.29 -2.90
N HIS A 176 13.98 -11.16 -3.56
CA HIS A 176 13.77 -11.05 -5.01
C HIS A 176 13.01 -9.77 -5.37
N GLN A 177 12.00 -9.39 -4.59
CA GLN A 177 11.28 -8.13 -4.79
C GLN A 177 12.22 -6.93 -4.63
N HIS A 178 13.02 -6.87 -3.56
CA HIS A 178 13.97 -5.78 -3.34
C HIS A 178 15.04 -5.71 -4.43
N SER A 179 15.59 -6.85 -4.87
CA SER A 179 16.56 -6.89 -5.98
C SER A 179 15.98 -6.29 -7.27
N LEU A 180 14.72 -6.61 -7.60
CA LEU A 180 14.05 -6.03 -8.77
C LEU A 180 13.79 -4.53 -8.62
N ILE A 181 13.48 -4.07 -7.41
CA ILE A 181 13.29 -2.64 -7.12
C ILE A 181 14.64 -1.90 -7.18
N ASP A 182 15.71 -2.46 -6.64
CA ASP A 182 17.05 -1.89 -6.69
C ASP A 182 17.53 -1.71 -8.13
N ASN A 183 17.33 -2.72 -8.98
CA ASN A 183 17.66 -2.63 -10.41
C ASN A 183 17.01 -1.40 -11.07
N LEU A 184 15.77 -1.06 -10.67
CA LEU A 184 15.12 0.16 -11.15
C LEU A 184 15.67 1.42 -10.48
N LEU A 185 15.91 1.38 -9.16
CA LEU A 185 16.47 2.51 -8.42
C LEU A 185 17.88 2.88 -8.90
N ASP A 186 18.64 1.94 -9.45
CA ASP A 186 19.93 2.17 -10.10
C ASP A 186 19.81 2.99 -11.40
N GLN A 187 18.61 3.06 -11.98
CA GLN A 187 18.31 3.92 -13.14
C GLN A 187 17.93 5.34 -12.72
N GLY A 188 17.86 5.65 -11.43
CA GLY A 188 17.58 6.99 -10.90
C GLY A 188 18.62 7.46 -9.89
N CYS A 189 18.32 8.57 -9.22
CA CYS A 189 19.22 9.24 -8.28
C CYS A 189 18.59 9.42 -6.88
N PRO A 190 18.02 8.38 -6.24
CA PRO A 190 17.54 8.52 -4.87
C PRO A 190 18.71 8.80 -3.93
N THR A 191 18.58 9.80 -3.09
CA THR A 191 19.59 10.20 -2.08
C THR A 191 19.78 9.13 -0.99
N LYS A 192 18.73 8.35 -0.73
CA LYS A 192 18.72 7.23 0.22
C LYS A 192 17.67 6.20 -0.20
N ARG A 193 17.91 4.92 0.11
CA ARG A 193 16.99 3.82 -0.17
C ARG A 193 16.53 3.16 1.14
N HIS A 194 15.25 3.29 1.45
CA HIS A 194 14.60 2.65 2.60
C HIS A 194 13.91 1.37 2.18
N ARG A 195 13.97 0.36 3.05
CA ARG A 195 13.33 -0.93 2.84
C ARG A 195 12.46 -1.31 4.04
N LEU A 196 11.31 -1.88 3.73
CA LEU A 196 10.46 -2.58 4.68
C LEU A 196 10.22 -4.01 4.16
N TRP A 197 10.42 -4.99 5.02
CA TRP A 197 10.06 -6.40 4.77
C TRP A 197 8.82 -6.76 5.57
N GLY A 198 7.73 -7.05 4.87
CA GLY A 198 6.50 -7.58 5.44
C GLY A 198 6.40 -9.10 5.24
N TYR A 199 6.22 -9.82 6.34
CA TYR A 199 5.92 -11.25 6.32
C TYR A 199 4.58 -11.49 7.00
N ASP A 200 3.71 -12.26 6.39
CA ASP A 200 2.38 -12.55 6.91
C ASP A 200 2.03 -14.02 6.75
N SER A 201 1.34 -14.60 7.74
CA SER A 201 0.97 -16.01 7.71
C SER A 201 -0.37 -16.28 7.04
N VAL A 202 -1.13 -15.25 6.64
CA VAL A 202 -2.46 -15.45 6.02
C VAL A 202 -2.30 -15.86 4.57
N SER A 203 -1.39 -15.23 3.83
CA SER A 203 -1.14 -15.50 2.41
C SER A 203 -0.74 -16.96 2.13
N ASP A 204 -0.03 -17.61 3.06
CA ASP A 204 0.43 -18.99 2.93
C ASP A 204 -0.51 -20.01 3.61
N ALA A 205 -1.55 -19.55 4.32
CA ALA A 205 -2.43 -20.44 5.06
C ALA A 205 -3.33 -21.26 4.10
N PRO A 206 -3.48 -22.59 4.32
CA PRO A 206 -4.31 -23.45 3.47
C PRO A 206 -5.81 -23.32 3.76
N LEU A 207 -6.30 -22.08 3.95
CA LEU A 207 -7.65 -21.78 4.40
C LEU A 207 -8.71 -22.37 3.47
N GLN A 208 -8.51 -22.25 2.16
CA GLN A 208 -9.45 -22.79 1.17
C GLN A 208 -9.55 -24.31 1.22
N SER A 209 -8.47 -25.02 1.55
CA SER A 209 -8.43 -26.48 1.58
C SER A 209 -8.94 -27.06 2.89
N LEU A 210 -8.61 -26.43 4.03
CA LEU A 210 -8.93 -26.95 5.36
C LEU A 210 -10.23 -26.38 5.94
N TYR A 211 -10.63 -25.18 5.53
CA TYR A 211 -11.79 -24.47 6.08
C TYR A 211 -12.73 -23.94 4.98
N PRO A 212 -13.27 -24.83 4.11
CA PRO A 212 -14.18 -24.45 3.02
C PRO A 212 -15.46 -23.76 3.51
N GLU A 213 -15.83 -23.92 4.78
CA GLU A 213 -16.96 -23.22 5.43
C GLU A 213 -16.79 -21.70 5.50
N TYR A 214 -15.57 -21.17 5.34
CA TYR A 214 -15.40 -19.73 5.15
C TYR A 214 -15.98 -19.25 3.82
N GLY A 215 -16.12 -20.15 2.82
CA GLY A 215 -16.98 -19.99 1.66
C GLY A 215 -16.58 -18.92 0.65
N THR A 216 -15.43 -18.27 0.83
CA THR A 216 -14.99 -17.14 0.02
C THR A 216 -13.81 -17.55 -0.87
N GLN A 217 -13.81 -17.03 -2.10
CA GLN A 217 -12.77 -17.27 -3.09
C GLN A 217 -11.82 -16.07 -3.17
N GLY A 218 -10.53 -16.35 -2.98
CA GLY A 218 -9.44 -15.41 -3.20
C GLY A 218 -9.36 -14.25 -2.23
N MET A 219 -8.28 -13.47 -2.39
CA MET A 219 -7.99 -12.26 -1.61
C MET A 219 -7.69 -11.12 -2.59
N THR A 220 -8.72 -10.65 -3.29
CA THR A 220 -8.59 -9.56 -4.27
C THR A 220 -8.82 -8.21 -3.60
N ALA A 221 -7.74 -7.56 -3.14
CA ALA A 221 -7.80 -6.25 -2.50
C ALA A 221 -6.57 -5.39 -2.84
N ALA A 222 -6.75 -4.08 -2.95
CA ALA A 222 -5.66 -3.13 -3.12
C ALA A 222 -5.00 -2.80 -1.76
N GLU A 223 -3.75 -3.23 -1.56
CA GLU A 223 -3.01 -3.06 -0.28
C GLU A 223 -2.46 -1.64 -0.05
N THR A 224 -2.57 -0.73 -1.02
CA THR A 224 -1.97 0.61 -0.97
C THR A 224 -2.19 1.39 0.34
N PRO A 225 -3.39 1.39 0.97
CA PRO A 225 -3.57 2.09 2.23
C PRO A 225 -2.67 1.58 3.36
N ALA A 226 -2.40 0.28 3.43
CA ALA A 226 -1.56 -0.31 4.48
C ALA A 226 -0.10 0.15 4.38
N SER A 227 0.46 0.20 3.16
CA SER A 227 1.84 0.62 2.95
C SER A 227 2.09 2.10 3.30
N MET A 228 1.06 2.96 3.24
CA MET A 228 1.15 4.34 3.72
C MET A 228 1.41 4.40 5.23
N PHE A 229 0.61 3.68 6.03
CA PHE A 229 0.80 3.61 7.49
C PHE A 229 2.14 2.95 7.85
N ALA A 230 2.52 1.92 7.10
CA ALA A 230 3.79 1.23 7.28
C ALA A 230 5.01 2.13 7.06
N ALA A 231 4.89 3.19 6.24
CA ALA A 231 5.95 4.14 5.96
C ALA A 231 6.09 5.26 7.01
N LEU A 232 5.10 5.45 7.90
CA LEU A 232 5.13 6.54 8.88
C LEU A 232 6.37 6.50 9.81
N PRO A 233 6.82 5.34 10.32
CA PRO A 233 8.05 5.28 11.08
C PRO A 233 9.29 5.74 10.28
N VAL A 234 9.34 5.45 8.97
CA VAL A 234 10.43 5.92 8.09
C VAL A 234 10.36 7.44 7.93
N ALA A 235 9.17 7.98 7.72
CA ALA A 235 8.96 9.43 7.60
C ALA A 235 9.38 10.18 8.87
N LEU A 236 8.97 9.68 10.05
CA LEU A 236 9.33 10.26 11.35
C LEU A 236 10.83 10.16 11.66
N GLN A 237 11.46 9.03 11.32
CA GLN A 237 12.89 8.80 11.58
C GLN A 237 13.78 9.78 10.78
N HIS A 238 13.44 10.00 9.51
CA HIS A 238 14.30 10.70 8.57
C HIS A 238 13.83 12.12 8.21
N GLY A 239 12.67 12.53 8.71
CA GLY A 239 12.16 13.87 8.52
C GLY A 239 11.51 14.12 7.16
N TYR A 240 10.83 13.11 6.60
CA TYR A 240 10.14 13.23 5.31
C TYR A 240 8.75 13.83 5.48
N ARG A 241 8.51 15.01 4.90
CA ARG A 241 7.19 15.67 4.89
C ARG A 241 6.33 15.24 3.71
N TYR A 242 6.93 14.83 2.59
CA TYR A 242 6.20 14.56 1.36
C TYR A 242 6.31 13.07 1.00
N LEU A 243 5.22 12.32 1.20
CA LEU A 243 5.13 10.90 0.85
C LEU A 243 4.49 10.81 -0.54
N THR A 244 5.30 10.59 -1.57
CA THR A 244 4.84 10.58 -2.96
C THR A 244 4.81 9.19 -3.58
N LEU A 245 3.82 8.95 -4.43
CA LEU A 245 3.60 7.68 -5.14
C LEU A 245 3.52 7.91 -6.66
N GLY A 246 3.53 6.79 -7.40
CA GLY A 246 3.33 6.77 -8.86
C GLY A 246 1.95 6.25 -9.26
N HIS A 247 0.88 6.63 -8.58
CA HIS A 247 -0.47 6.24 -8.98
C HIS A 247 -1.03 7.13 -10.08
N GLU A 248 -1.44 6.52 -11.17
CA GLU A 248 -1.85 7.20 -12.38
C GLU A 248 -3.36 7.47 -12.43
N ARG A 249 -3.80 8.33 -13.36
CA ARG A 249 -5.17 8.85 -13.44
C ARG A 249 -6.22 7.78 -13.74
N SER A 250 -5.87 6.72 -14.45
CA SER A 250 -6.79 5.65 -14.85
C SER A 250 -7.24 4.80 -13.65
N ALA A 251 -6.52 4.83 -12.52
CA ALA A 251 -6.98 4.29 -11.25
C ALA A 251 -8.25 4.97 -10.70
N ASN A 252 -8.64 6.12 -11.23
CA ASN A 252 -9.91 6.79 -10.88
C ASN A 252 -11.13 6.18 -11.58
N VAL A 253 -10.94 5.31 -12.57
CA VAL A 253 -12.04 4.73 -13.35
C VAL A 253 -12.33 3.33 -12.80
N GLY A 254 -13.58 3.09 -12.41
CA GLY A 254 -14.02 1.77 -11.99
C GLY A 254 -14.11 0.77 -13.13
N ASN A 255 -14.15 -0.50 -12.76
CA ASN A 255 -14.20 -1.62 -13.68
C ASN A 255 -15.60 -1.84 -14.24
N LEU A 256 -16.62 -1.70 -13.38
CA LEU A 256 -18.02 -1.91 -13.71
C LEU A 256 -18.92 -1.25 -12.68
N ILE A 257 -20.17 -0.98 -13.08
CA ILE A 257 -21.26 -0.67 -12.16
C ILE A 257 -21.94 -1.99 -11.79
N TRP A 258 -22.08 -2.27 -10.50
CA TRP A 258 -22.69 -3.49 -10.02
C TRP A 258 -24.21 -3.37 -10.04
N ASP A 259 -24.87 -4.00 -11.01
CA ASP A 259 -26.33 -3.88 -11.26
C ASP A 259 -27.23 -4.04 -10.03
N ILE A 260 -26.84 -4.87 -9.05
CA ILE A 260 -27.63 -5.13 -7.85
C ILE A 260 -27.59 -3.95 -6.86
N THR A 261 -26.43 -3.29 -6.74
CA THR A 261 -26.19 -2.26 -5.72
C THR A 261 -26.08 -0.86 -6.30
N GLY A 262 -25.87 -0.73 -7.62
CA GLY A 262 -25.48 0.50 -8.29
C GLY A 262 -24.05 0.97 -7.96
N GLU A 263 -23.26 0.17 -7.24
CA GLU A 263 -21.91 0.55 -6.81
C GLU A 263 -20.93 0.54 -8.00
N ASP A 264 -20.12 1.59 -8.13
CA ASP A 264 -18.95 1.60 -9.01
C ASP A 264 -17.82 0.76 -8.39
N VAL A 265 -17.61 -0.44 -8.91
CA VAL A 265 -16.61 -1.41 -8.44
C VAL A 265 -15.28 -1.08 -9.07
N ASN A 266 -14.31 -0.65 -8.26
CA ASN A 266 -12.98 -0.25 -8.72
C ASN A 266 -11.86 -1.04 -8.01
N HIS A 267 -11.18 -1.91 -8.76
CA HIS A 267 -10.06 -2.72 -8.30
C HIS A 267 -8.83 -1.92 -7.86
N GLN A 268 -8.67 -0.70 -8.36
CA GLN A 268 -7.56 0.21 -8.03
C GLN A 268 -8.02 1.36 -7.15
N TRP A 269 -9.17 1.29 -6.48
CA TRP A 269 -9.67 2.43 -5.70
C TRP A 269 -8.64 2.96 -4.71
N GLY A 270 -7.86 2.08 -4.06
CA GLY A 270 -6.79 2.47 -3.13
C GLY A 270 -5.67 3.32 -3.74
N LYS A 271 -5.62 3.43 -5.07
CA LYS A 271 -4.70 4.26 -5.87
C LYS A 271 -5.37 5.47 -6.52
N SER A 272 -6.69 5.63 -6.33
CA SER A 272 -7.46 6.75 -6.87
C SER A 272 -7.19 8.07 -6.13
N LEU A 273 -7.56 9.19 -6.74
CA LEU A 273 -7.52 10.52 -6.15
C LEU A 273 -8.47 10.63 -4.95
N ALA A 274 -9.58 9.89 -4.95
CA ALA A 274 -10.50 9.84 -3.81
C ALA A 274 -9.83 9.20 -2.58
N ALA A 275 -9.13 8.08 -2.77
CA ALA A 275 -8.35 7.46 -1.71
C ALA A 275 -7.17 8.35 -1.27
N GLU A 276 -6.47 8.96 -2.22
CA GLU A 276 -5.39 9.91 -1.92
C GLU A 276 -5.85 11.05 -1.01
N ARG A 277 -6.95 11.73 -1.36
CA ARG A 277 -7.52 12.82 -0.56
C ARG A 277 -7.95 12.36 0.83
N LEU A 278 -8.58 11.19 0.92
CA LEU A 278 -8.99 10.61 2.20
C LEU A 278 -7.78 10.32 3.09
N LEU A 279 -6.78 9.62 2.56
CA LEU A 279 -5.58 9.21 3.28
C LEU A 279 -4.71 10.42 3.66
N ASN A 280 -4.57 11.40 2.78
CA ASN A 280 -3.84 12.63 3.07
C ASN A 280 -4.49 13.44 4.19
N ALA A 281 -5.81 13.64 4.12
CA ALA A 281 -6.53 14.36 5.16
C ALA A 281 -6.42 13.65 6.52
N TYR A 282 -6.56 12.33 6.53
CA TYR A 282 -6.41 11.52 7.75
C TYR A 282 -4.98 11.57 8.30
N LEU A 283 -3.97 11.48 7.43
CA LEU A 283 -2.57 11.59 7.80
C LEU A 283 -2.28 12.92 8.52
N GLN A 284 -2.74 14.03 7.95
CA GLN A 284 -2.54 15.38 8.49
C GLN A 284 -3.27 15.61 9.81
N SER A 285 -4.50 15.10 9.95
CA SER A 285 -5.28 15.29 11.17
C SER A 285 -4.85 14.36 12.31
N GLU A 286 -4.46 13.12 11.98
CA GLU A 286 -4.30 12.07 12.99
C GLU A 286 -2.84 11.75 13.36
N PHE A 287 -1.85 12.05 12.51
CA PHE A 287 -0.47 11.65 12.76
C PHE A 287 0.58 12.72 12.56
N ILE A 288 0.59 13.43 11.42
CA ILE A 288 1.67 14.35 11.07
C ILE A 288 1.11 15.60 10.39
N THR A 289 1.03 16.70 11.14
CA THR A 289 0.34 17.94 10.73
C THR A 289 0.96 18.62 9.51
N ASN A 290 2.27 18.50 9.35
CA ASN A 290 3.04 19.13 8.28
C ASN A 290 3.48 18.13 7.19
N SER A 291 2.72 17.06 6.99
CA SER A 291 3.00 16.08 5.93
C SER A 291 1.98 16.12 4.79
N SER A 292 2.35 15.60 3.63
CA SER A 292 1.44 15.40 2.50
C SER A 292 1.67 14.02 1.88
N TYR A 293 0.59 13.28 1.66
CA TYR A 293 0.54 12.04 0.90
C TYR A 293 -0.15 12.30 -0.45
N PHE A 294 0.56 12.05 -1.55
CA PHE A 294 0.03 12.32 -2.89
C PHE A 294 0.70 11.48 -3.97
N SER A 295 0.15 11.47 -5.16
CA SER A 295 0.80 10.90 -6.34
C SER A 295 1.20 11.99 -7.33
N VAL A 296 2.45 11.98 -7.76
CA VAL A 296 2.92 12.85 -8.86
C VAL A 296 2.29 12.48 -10.21
N LEU A 297 1.71 11.28 -10.32
CA LEU A 297 1.10 10.79 -11.56
C LEU A 297 -0.43 10.88 -11.59
N GLN A 298 -1.10 11.36 -10.54
CA GLN A 298 -2.56 11.44 -10.54
C GLN A 298 -3.18 12.23 -11.72
N PRO A 299 -2.55 13.32 -12.25
CA PRO A 299 -3.11 13.99 -13.42
C PRO A 299 -2.78 13.29 -14.75
N ILE A 300 -1.99 12.22 -14.74
CA ILE A 300 -1.37 11.60 -15.93
C ILE A 300 -2.02 10.25 -16.22
N HIS A 301 -2.54 10.07 -17.43
CA HIS A 301 -3.06 8.78 -17.89
C HIS A 301 -1.95 7.82 -18.31
N ASP A 302 -2.21 6.51 -18.23
CA ASP A 302 -1.23 5.46 -18.55
C ASP A 302 -0.57 5.63 -19.92
N VAL A 303 -1.35 6.06 -20.92
CA VAL A 303 -0.85 6.34 -22.28
C VAL A 303 0.25 7.42 -22.31
N VAL A 304 0.10 8.46 -21.47
CA VAL A 304 1.08 9.54 -21.36
C VAL A 304 2.32 9.07 -20.61
N ILE A 305 2.17 8.17 -19.64
CA ILE A 305 3.29 7.53 -18.93
C ILE A 305 4.20 6.81 -19.93
N PHE A 306 3.62 5.99 -20.82
CA PHE A 306 4.41 5.32 -21.87
C PHE A 306 5.12 6.29 -22.81
N ASN A 307 4.50 7.42 -23.17
CA ASN A 307 5.16 8.45 -23.96
C ASN A 307 6.29 9.15 -23.19
N LEU A 308 6.14 9.39 -21.88
CA LEU A 308 7.18 10.00 -21.04
C LEU A 308 8.43 9.11 -20.94
N LEU A 309 8.25 7.79 -20.88
CA LEU A 309 9.35 6.82 -20.84
C LEU A 309 10.29 6.91 -22.04
N ARG A 310 9.86 7.47 -23.17
CA ARG A 310 10.73 7.67 -24.35
C ARG A 310 11.97 8.49 -24.04
N LYS A 311 11.86 9.44 -23.12
CA LYS A 311 12.97 10.30 -22.70
C LYS A 311 13.97 9.58 -21.79
N ASP A 312 13.57 8.45 -21.20
CA ASP A 312 14.36 7.67 -20.24
C ASP A 312 14.42 6.19 -20.63
N SER A 313 14.38 5.91 -21.94
CA SER A 313 14.20 4.56 -22.50
C SER A 313 15.28 3.57 -22.05
N ALA A 314 16.49 4.08 -21.77
CA ALA A 314 17.61 3.29 -21.28
C ALA A 314 17.26 2.49 -20.01
N GLY A 315 16.48 3.03 -19.08
CA GLY A 315 16.13 2.35 -17.82
C GLY A 315 14.84 1.51 -17.87
N VAL A 316 14.12 1.50 -19.00
CA VAL A 316 12.85 0.76 -19.12
C VAL A 316 13.04 -0.75 -18.88
N HIS A 317 14.18 -1.30 -19.30
CA HIS A 317 14.50 -2.72 -19.13
C HIS A 317 14.52 -3.18 -17.66
N ALA A 318 14.75 -2.25 -16.72
CA ALA A 318 14.75 -2.52 -15.28
C ALA A 318 13.34 -2.52 -14.66
N THR A 319 12.32 -2.05 -15.38
CA THR A 319 10.93 -2.04 -14.90
C THR A 319 10.32 -3.43 -14.88
N HIS A 320 9.39 -3.67 -13.95
CA HIS A 320 8.64 -4.93 -13.87
C HIS A 320 7.19 -4.74 -13.40
N SER A 321 6.25 -5.56 -13.91
CA SER A 321 4.83 -5.44 -13.53
C SER A 321 4.03 -6.75 -13.65
N CYS A 322 4.69 -7.91 -13.77
CA CYS A 322 4.00 -9.19 -14.00
C CYS A 322 3.09 -9.61 -12.84
N ASN A 323 1.87 -10.08 -13.17
CA ASN A 323 0.90 -10.62 -12.20
C ASN A 323 1.14 -12.10 -11.81
N THR A 324 2.05 -12.81 -12.49
CA THR A 324 2.22 -14.27 -12.33
C THR A 324 3.60 -14.64 -11.82
N HIS A 325 4.64 -14.30 -12.59
CA HIS A 325 6.03 -14.57 -12.22
C HIS A 325 6.88 -13.37 -12.63
N LYS A 326 7.28 -12.58 -11.64
CA LYS A 326 8.15 -11.42 -11.84
C LYS A 326 9.56 -11.89 -12.27
N PRO A 327 10.30 -11.10 -13.08
CA PRO A 327 9.89 -9.79 -13.60
C PRO A 327 8.87 -9.86 -14.75
N TRP A 328 8.91 -10.90 -15.60
CA TRP A 328 8.03 -11.06 -16.77
C TRP A 328 7.79 -12.53 -17.13
N CYS A 329 6.59 -13.06 -16.89
CA CYS A 329 6.21 -14.42 -17.32
C CYS A 329 5.94 -14.54 -18.83
N LYS A 330 5.80 -13.40 -19.53
CA LYS A 330 5.54 -13.29 -20.99
C LYS A 330 4.25 -13.96 -21.47
N ARG A 331 3.35 -14.32 -20.57
CA ARG A 331 2.10 -15.04 -20.89
C ARG A 331 0.85 -14.42 -20.28
N CYS A 332 0.97 -13.61 -19.23
CA CYS A 332 -0.20 -13.00 -18.59
C CYS A 332 -0.67 -11.72 -19.33
N PRO A 333 -1.96 -11.33 -19.18
CA PRO A 333 -2.50 -10.12 -19.81
C PRO A 333 -1.70 -8.86 -19.50
N LYS A 334 -1.15 -8.73 -18.28
CA LYS A 334 -0.33 -7.58 -17.89
C LYS A 334 1.01 -7.51 -18.65
N CYS A 335 1.65 -8.65 -18.90
CA CYS A 335 2.87 -8.70 -19.72
C CYS A 335 2.57 -8.27 -21.17
N ALA A 336 1.49 -8.82 -21.75
CA ALA A 336 1.08 -8.46 -23.12
C ALA A 336 0.75 -6.96 -23.23
N TYR A 337 -0.02 -6.43 -22.27
CA TYR A 337 -0.37 -5.02 -22.21
C TYR A 337 0.86 -4.10 -22.18
N VAL A 338 1.81 -4.35 -21.27
CA VAL A 338 3.01 -3.51 -21.16
C VAL A 338 3.89 -3.64 -22.39
N TRP A 339 4.08 -4.86 -22.92
CA TRP A 339 4.88 -5.07 -24.12
C TRP A 339 4.31 -4.34 -25.33
N LEU A 340 2.99 -4.43 -25.59
CA LEU A 340 2.34 -3.73 -26.69
C LEU A 340 2.54 -2.21 -26.60
N ASN A 341 2.40 -1.64 -25.41
CA ASN A 341 2.64 -0.21 -25.21
C ASN A 341 4.12 0.16 -25.35
N TYR A 342 5.05 -0.65 -24.84
CA TYR A 342 6.47 -0.43 -25.09
C TYR A 342 6.80 -0.46 -26.58
N MET A 343 6.23 -1.38 -27.35
CA MET A 343 6.41 -1.43 -28.81
C MET A 343 5.79 -0.21 -29.51
N ALA A 344 4.66 0.29 -29.02
CA ALA A 344 4.02 1.46 -29.61
C ALA A 344 4.78 2.77 -29.35
N TYR A 345 5.35 2.95 -28.15
CA TYR A 345 5.91 4.24 -27.73
C TYR A 345 7.44 4.30 -27.75
N LEU A 346 8.14 3.21 -27.47
CA LEU A 346 9.60 3.20 -27.32
C LEU A 346 10.34 2.91 -28.63
N VAL A 347 9.66 2.95 -29.78
CA VAL A 347 10.24 2.65 -31.09
C VAL A 347 11.59 3.35 -31.21
N LEU A 348 12.63 2.50 -31.30
CA LEU A 348 14.02 2.88 -31.42
C LEU A 348 14.12 3.89 -32.55
N SER A 349 14.71 5.05 -32.25
CA SER A 349 15.28 5.90 -33.30
C SER A 349 16.42 5.12 -33.94
N HIS A 350 16.11 4.17 -34.81
CA HIS A 350 17.00 3.86 -35.90
C HIS A 350 17.04 5.12 -36.73
N SER A 351 18.12 5.87 -36.55
CA SER A 351 18.67 6.70 -37.61
C SER A 351 18.64 5.86 -38.88
N LEU A 352 17.66 6.13 -39.74
CA LEU A 352 17.73 5.79 -41.14
C LEU A 352 18.90 6.59 -41.69
N SER A 353 20.11 6.05 -41.55
CA SER A 353 21.21 6.38 -42.44
C SER A 353 20.75 5.93 -43.82
N VAL A 354 20.17 6.88 -44.55
CA VAL A 354 19.97 6.78 -45.99
C VAL A 354 21.39 6.71 -46.57
N GLY A 355 21.82 5.49 -46.90
CA GLY A 355 23.00 5.22 -47.73
C GLY A 355 22.62 5.14 -49.18
#